data_AF-A0A1W9GN10-F1
#
_entry.id   AF-A0A1W9GN10-F1
#
_cell.length_a   1.000
_cell.length_b   1.000
_cell.length_c   1.000
_cell.angle_alpha   90.00
_cell.angle_beta   90.00
_cell.angle_gamma   90.00
#
_symmetry.space_group_name_H-M   'P 1'
#
loop_
_entity.id
_entity.type
_entity.pdbx_description
1 polymer ?
#
loop_
_entity_poly.entity_id
_entity_poly.type
_entity_poly.pdbx_seq_one_letter_code
_entity_poly.pdbx_strand_id
1 'polypeptide(L)'
;MQSNGSWTATKTAGWLSLSQTAGSSNGTITANVDTSKAALGENQTTVTVTSGGVIKSVLITLTVSSGPFATLTWKANSETDLAGYKVYRSTVSGKYEQSNVIALLQKNVTTYQATGLQSRTTYFFVVTAFDVAGNESGYSNEVSKSIY
;
A
#
# COMPACT_ATOMS: atom_id res chain seq x y z
N MET A 1 -40.67 -6.68 -32.92
CA MET A 1 -39.42 -5.92 -33.09
C MET A 1 -39.16 -5.17 -31.80
N GLN A 2 -38.44 -5.77 -30.85
CA GLN A 2 -38.04 -5.03 -29.65
C GLN A 2 -36.94 -4.09 -30.10
N SER A 3 -37.22 -2.79 -30.09
CA SER A 3 -36.17 -1.79 -30.22
C SER A 3 -35.23 -2.00 -29.03
N ASN A 4 -34.06 -2.58 -29.27
CA ASN A 4 -33.00 -2.54 -28.27
C ASN A 4 -32.48 -1.10 -28.25
N GLY A 5 -33.21 -0.25 -27.54
CA GLY A 5 -32.96 1.18 -27.47
C GLY A 5 -31.51 1.43 -27.07
N SER A 6 -30.92 2.49 -27.63
CA SER A 6 -29.60 2.95 -27.25
C SER A 6 -29.53 3.09 -25.73
N TRP A 7 -28.45 2.61 -25.13
CA TRP A 7 -28.21 2.68 -23.71
C TRP A 7 -26.95 3.51 -23.42
N THR A 8 -26.89 4.08 -22.22
CA THR A 8 -25.72 4.80 -21.72
C THR A 8 -25.32 4.24 -20.36
N ALA A 9 -24.03 4.29 -20.05
CA ALA A 9 -23.47 3.89 -18.77
C ALA A 9 -22.55 4.98 -18.22
N THR A 10 -22.73 5.31 -16.94
CA THR A 10 -21.94 6.35 -16.27
C THR A 10 -21.32 5.81 -14.99
N LYS A 11 -20.16 6.38 -14.63
CA LYS A 11 -19.41 6.13 -13.39
C LYS A 11 -18.87 7.45 -12.88
N THR A 12 -18.67 7.57 -11.56
CA THR A 12 -18.16 8.79 -10.92
C THR A 12 -16.73 8.65 -10.39
N ALA A 13 -16.22 7.42 -10.23
CA ALA A 13 -14.90 7.18 -9.64
C ALA A 13 -13.74 7.24 -10.64
N GLY A 14 -12.64 7.91 -10.29
CA GLY A 14 -11.40 7.94 -11.10
C GLY A 14 -10.66 6.60 -11.18
N TRP A 15 -10.84 5.71 -10.19
CA TRP A 15 -10.23 4.38 -10.09
C TRP A 15 -10.94 3.29 -10.90
N LEU A 16 -12.10 3.61 -11.50
CA LEU A 16 -12.86 2.69 -12.32
C LEU A 16 -12.97 3.24 -13.74
N SER A 17 -12.78 2.40 -14.75
CA SER A 17 -13.09 2.71 -16.15
C SER A 17 -14.05 1.66 -16.72
N LEU A 18 -14.88 2.05 -17.67
CA LEU A 18 -15.81 1.15 -18.36
C LEU A 18 -15.31 0.94 -19.79
N SER A 19 -15.40 -0.29 -20.31
CA SER A 19 -15.02 -0.60 -21.70
C SER A 19 -15.87 0.14 -22.74
N GLN A 20 -17.08 0.54 -22.35
CA GLN A 20 -18.04 1.28 -23.16
C GLN A 20 -18.97 2.07 -22.25
N THR A 21 -19.30 3.29 -22.67
CA THR A 21 -20.21 4.21 -21.94
C THR A 21 -21.53 4.43 -22.69
N ALA A 22 -21.67 3.87 -23.88
CA ALA A 22 -22.91 3.82 -24.63
C ALA A 22 -22.87 2.66 -25.65
N GLY A 23 -24.05 2.22 -26.08
CA GLY A 23 -24.17 1.21 -27.14
C GLY A 23 -25.61 1.06 -27.63
N SER A 24 -25.78 0.27 -28.67
CA SER A 24 -27.08 -0.20 -29.16
C SER A 24 -27.08 -1.72 -29.13
N SER A 25 -28.23 -2.34 -28.88
CA SER A 25 -28.35 -3.80 -28.65
C SER A 25 -27.75 -4.31 -27.34
N ASN A 26 -27.96 -5.60 -27.06
CA ASN A 26 -27.38 -6.28 -25.91
C ASN A 26 -25.86 -6.35 -26.06
N GLY A 27 -25.15 -5.92 -25.03
CA GLY A 27 -23.69 -5.95 -24.99
C GLY A 27 -23.17 -6.04 -23.56
N THR A 28 -21.93 -6.46 -23.41
CA THR A 28 -21.27 -6.60 -22.10
C THR A 28 -20.45 -5.35 -21.81
N ILE A 29 -20.72 -4.71 -20.68
CA ILE A 29 -19.85 -3.64 -20.14
C ILE A 29 -18.85 -4.29 -19.19
N THR A 30 -17.56 -4.17 -19.48
CA THR A 30 -16.49 -4.60 -18.58
C THR A 30 -16.02 -3.40 -17.77
N ALA A 31 -15.98 -3.53 -16.45
CA ALA A 31 -15.42 -2.52 -15.56
C ALA A 31 -13.97 -2.89 -15.22
N ASN A 32 -13.04 -1.99 -15.51
CA ASN A 32 -11.61 -2.16 -15.24
C ASN A 32 -11.19 -1.27 -14.09
N VAL A 33 -10.53 -1.86 -13.10
CA VAL A 33 -10.02 -1.17 -11.92
C VAL A 33 -8.59 -0.72 -12.17
N ASP A 34 -8.30 0.53 -11.83
CA ASP A 34 -6.97 1.11 -11.76
C ASP A 34 -6.63 1.39 -10.29
N THR A 35 -5.93 0.45 -9.66
CA THR A 35 -5.56 0.54 -8.24
C THR A 35 -4.58 1.67 -7.95
N SER A 36 -3.90 2.22 -8.96
CA SER A 36 -3.02 3.39 -8.78
C SER A 36 -3.79 4.70 -8.55
N LYS A 37 -5.07 4.72 -8.94
CA LYS A 37 -5.98 5.87 -8.78
C LYS A 37 -7.00 5.68 -7.65
N ALA A 38 -7.04 4.50 -7.04
CA ALA A 38 -7.87 4.22 -5.88
C ALA A 38 -7.24 4.80 -4.61
N ALA A 39 -8.08 5.25 -3.67
CA ALA A 39 -7.62 5.60 -2.33
C ALA A 39 -7.36 4.33 -1.51
N LEU A 40 -6.61 4.43 -0.41
CA LEU A 40 -6.57 3.36 0.57
C LEU A 40 -7.89 3.21 1.32
N GLY A 41 -8.16 1.98 1.75
CA GLY A 41 -9.40 1.61 2.40
C GLY A 41 -10.52 1.37 1.39
N GLU A 42 -11.75 1.64 1.82
CA GLU A 42 -12.92 1.38 1.01
C GLU A 42 -13.15 2.48 -0.04
N ASN A 43 -13.19 2.07 -1.29
CA ASN A 43 -13.58 2.92 -2.42
C ASN A 43 -14.92 2.43 -2.93
N GLN A 44 -15.90 3.31 -2.96
CA GLN A 44 -17.21 3.00 -3.51
C GLN A 44 -17.49 3.84 -4.75
N THR A 45 -18.17 3.24 -5.72
CA THR A 45 -18.75 3.98 -6.84
C THR A 45 -20.01 3.28 -7.32
N THR A 46 -20.88 4.03 -7.96
CA THR A 46 -22.08 3.48 -8.60
C THR A 46 -21.88 3.53 -10.10
N VAL A 47 -22.12 2.39 -10.75
CA VAL A 47 -22.29 2.32 -12.21
C VAL A 47 -23.77 2.35 -12.50
N THR A 48 -24.22 3.31 -13.30
CA THR A 48 -25.62 3.48 -13.69
C THR A 48 -25.77 3.25 -15.17
N VAL A 49 -26.68 2.36 -15.56
CA VAL A 49 -27.04 2.05 -16.94
C VAL A 49 -28.47 2.52 -17.22
N THR A 50 -28.67 3.28 -18.28
CA THR A 50 -29.97 3.81 -18.69
C THR A 50 -30.31 3.34 -20.10
N SER A 51 -31.49 2.75 -20.30
CA SER A 51 -32.00 2.36 -21.62
C SER A 51 -33.51 2.57 -21.70
N GLY A 52 -33.99 3.30 -22.71
CA GLY A 52 -35.43 3.51 -22.93
C GLY A 52 -36.21 4.06 -21.73
N GLY A 53 -35.56 4.88 -20.89
CA GLY A 53 -36.15 5.42 -19.65
C GLY A 53 -36.02 4.53 -18.41
N VAL A 54 -35.53 3.30 -18.55
CA VAL A 54 -35.23 2.39 -17.43
C VAL A 54 -33.81 2.66 -16.94
N ILE A 55 -33.66 2.88 -15.64
CA ILE A 55 -32.37 3.10 -14.97
C ILE A 55 -32.06 1.90 -14.06
N LYS A 56 -30.85 1.36 -14.16
CA LYS A 56 -30.31 0.33 -13.27
C LYS A 56 -28.97 0.78 -12.72
N SER A 57 -28.79 0.69 -11.40
CA SER A 57 -27.56 1.08 -10.72
C SER A 57 -26.98 -0.10 -9.96
N VAL A 58 -25.66 -0.23 -10.01
CA VAL A 58 -24.89 -1.24 -9.28
C VAL A 58 -23.83 -0.54 -8.45
N LEU A 59 -23.84 -0.79 -7.14
CA LEU A 59 -22.77 -0.34 -6.25
C LEU A 59 -21.57 -1.27 -6.39
N ILE A 60 -20.40 -0.69 -6.63
CA ILE A 60 -19.13 -1.40 -6.69
C ILE A 60 -18.27 -0.92 -5.54
N THR A 61 -17.85 -1.86 -4.70
CA THR A 61 -16.92 -1.64 -3.59
C THR A 61 -15.57 -2.25 -3.93
N LEU A 62 -14.51 -1.44 -3.85
CA LEU A 62 -13.12 -1.86 -3.95
C LEU A 62 -12.42 -1.54 -2.64
N THR A 63 -11.98 -2.55 -1.91
CA THR A 63 -11.14 -2.35 -0.72
C THR A 63 -9.68 -2.47 -1.11
N VAL A 64 -8.94 -1.37 -1.00
CA VAL A 64 -7.49 -1.35 -1.21
C VAL A 64 -6.81 -1.34 0.14
N SER A 65 -6.09 -2.40 0.48
CA SER A 65 -5.29 -2.45 1.70
C SER A 65 -3.81 -2.51 1.36
N SER A 66 -3.06 -1.49 1.75
CA SER A 66 -1.67 -1.68 2.16
C SER A 66 -1.70 -1.60 3.68
N GLY A 67 -1.30 -2.66 4.38
CA GLY A 67 -1.17 -2.56 5.82
C GLY A 67 -0.18 -1.43 6.13
N PRO A 68 -0.36 -0.65 7.22
CA PRO A 68 0.55 0.43 7.61
C PRO A 68 1.84 -0.18 8.20
N PHE A 69 2.44 -1.14 7.50
CA PHE A 69 3.58 -1.86 7.99
C PHE A 69 4.60 -2.22 6.92
N ALA A 70 5.85 -2.33 7.37
CA ALA A 70 6.97 -2.86 6.62
C ALA A 70 7.60 -3.99 7.43
N THR A 71 7.84 -5.14 6.81
CA THR A 71 8.59 -6.22 7.44
C THR A 71 10.04 -6.14 6.99
N LEU A 72 10.94 -6.00 7.96
CA LEU A 72 12.37 -6.06 7.78
C LEU A 72 12.88 -7.42 8.22
N THR A 73 13.82 -7.96 7.46
CA THR A 73 14.56 -9.17 7.81
C THR A 73 16.02 -8.96 7.42
N TRP A 74 16.94 -9.32 8.31
CA TRP A 74 18.37 -9.23 8.07
C TRP A 74 19.09 -10.53 8.47
N LYS A 75 20.36 -10.63 8.09
CA LYS A 75 21.22 -11.73 8.49
C LYS A 75 21.76 -11.47 9.90
N ALA A 76 21.75 -12.48 10.77
CA ALA A 76 22.36 -12.40 12.08
C ALA A 76 23.87 -12.14 11.99
N ASN A 77 24.37 -11.38 12.96
CA ASN A 77 25.78 -11.19 13.29
C ASN A 77 26.27 -12.43 14.06
N SER A 78 27.56 -12.77 13.93
CA SER A 78 28.18 -13.95 14.53
C SER A 78 29.06 -13.64 15.75
N GLU A 79 29.21 -12.37 16.06
CA GLU A 79 30.04 -11.84 17.14
C GLU A 79 29.51 -12.29 18.51
N THR A 80 30.40 -12.71 19.41
CA THR A 80 30.02 -13.30 20.71
C THR A 80 29.51 -12.28 21.71
N ASP A 81 29.94 -11.04 21.56
CA ASP A 81 29.61 -9.87 22.40
C ASP A 81 28.39 -9.09 21.88
N LEU A 82 27.75 -9.53 20.80
CA LEU A 82 26.51 -8.95 20.29
C LEU A 82 25.41 -8.97 21.36
N ALA A 83 24.88 -7.80 21.70
CA ALA A 83 23.74 -7.65 22.60
C ALA A 83 22.42 -7.60 21.83
N GLY A 84 22.40 -6.95 20.66
CA GLY A 84 21.17 -6.80 19.89
C GLY A 84 21.26 -5.88 18.68
N TYR A 85 20.09 -5.45 18.23
CA TYR A 85 19.91 -4.59 17.06
C TYR A 85 19.06 -3.36 17.37
N LYS A 86 19.40 -2.22 16.76
CA LYS A 86 18.50 -1.05 16.70
C LYS A 86 17.95 -0.93 15.28
N VAL A 87 16.64 -0.72 15.18
CA VAL A 87 15.97 -0.46 13.90
C VAL A 87 15.64 1.02 13.81
N TYR A 88 16.09 1.65 12.74
CA TYR A 88 15.86 3.06 12.45
C TYR A 88 14.81 3.21 11.36
N ARG A 89 14.01 4.27 11.46
CA ARG A 89 13.04 4.67 10.42
C ARG A 89 13.08 6.16 10.20
N SER A 90 13.25 6.57 8.95
CA SER A 90 13.20 7.96 8.52
C SER A 90 12.24 8.12 7.34
N THR A 91 11.74 9.34 7.13
CA THR A 91 11.07 9.74 5.87
C THR A 91 12.01 10.48 4.93
N VAL A 92 13.29 10.61 5.31
CA VAL A 92 14.34 11.26 4.52
C VAL A 92 15.49 10.26 4.34
N SER A 93 15.79 9.91 3.09
CA SER A 93 16.90 9.02 2.74
C SER A 93 18.24 9.54 3.28
N GLY A 94 19.06 8.64 3.81
CA GLY A 94 20.40 8.93 4.31
C GLY A 94 20.45 9.75 5.59
N LYS A 95 19.31 10.04 6.24
CA LYS A 95 19.26 10.78 7.51
C LYS A 95 18.71 9.90 8.63
N TYR A 96 19.62 9.50 9.52
CA TYR A 96 19.32 8.66 10.68
C TYR A 96 19.99 9.23 11.93
N GLU A 97 19.18 9.45 12.95
CA GLU A 97 19.56 9.94 14.27
C GLU A 97 18.98 9.00 15.34
N GLN A 98 19.44 9.15 16.59
CA GLN A 98 18.94 8.35 17.72
C GLN A 98 17.43 8.52 17.95
N SER A 99 16.86 9.67 17.56
CA SER A 99 15.42 9.96 17.58
C SER A 99 14.61 9.14 16.57
N ASN A 100 15.27 8.55 15.56
CA ASN A 100 14.66 7.71 14.53
C ASN A 100 14.61 6.22 14.91
N VAL A 101 15.14 5.83 16.07
CA VAL A 101 15.03 4.45 16.54
C VAL A 101 13.58 4.12 16.85
N ILE A 102 13.08 3.07 16.20
CA ILE A 102 11.71 2.57 16.39
C ILE A 102 11.67 1.20 17.08
N ALA A 103 12.81 0.52 17.20
CA ALA A 103 12.90 -0.74 17.95
C ALA A 103 14.31 -1.00 18.46
N LEU A 104 14.36 -1.66 19.62
CA LEU A 104 15.55 -2.27 20.19
C LEU A 104 15.26 -3.77 20.35
N LEU A 105 16.06 -4.61 19.69
CA LEU A 105 15.80 -6.03 19.53
C LEU A 105 16.95 -6.84 20.13
N GLN A 106 16.62 -8.01 20.70
CA GLN A 106 17.63 -8.92 21.23
C GLN A 106 18.42 -9.60 20.09
N LYS A 107 19.65 -10.03 20.38
CA LYS A 107 20.58 -10.63 19.41
C LYS A 107 20.02 -11.80 18.57
N ASN A 108 19.03 -12.54 19.08
CA ASN A 108 18.39 -13.66 18.39
C ASN A 108 17.21 -13.25 17.50
N VAL A 109 16.87 -11.96 17.43
CA VAL A 109 15.77 -11.43 16.63
C VAL A 109 16.33 -10.75 15.39
N THR A 110 16.05 -11.34 14.22
CA THR A 110 16.51 -10.84 12.92
C THR A 110 15.38 -10.39 12.00
N THR A 111 14.19 -10.22 12.56
CA THR A 111 13.01 -9.73 11.84
C THR A 111 12.26 -8.71 12.68
N TYR A 112 11.69 -7.70 12.03
CA TYR A 112 10.90 -6.68 12.67
C TYR A 112 9.80 -6.16 11.76
N GLN A 113 8.58 -6.07 12.28
CA GLN A 113 7.46 -5.45 11.58
C GLN A 113 7.30 -4.01 12.09
N ALA A 114 7.72 -3.04 11.29
CA ALA A 114 7.47 -1.63 11.57
C ALA A 114 6.01 -1.33 11.26
N THR A 115 5.18 -1.03 12.27
CA THR A 115 3.75 -0.71 12.12
C THR A 115 3.48 0.80 12.23
N GLY A 116 2.22 1.22 12.04
CA GLY A 116 1.80 2.62 12.18
C GLY A 116 2.34 3.54 11.08
N LEU A 117 2.72 2.98 9.93
CA LEU A 117 3.20 3.73 8.77
C LEU A 117 2.05 4.45 8.07
N GLN A 118 2.25 5.71 7.71
CA GLN A 118 1.23 6.53 7.07
C GLN A 118 1.19 6.27 5.56
N SER A 119 -0.02 6.25 5.02
CA SER A 119 -0.29 6.23 3.59
C SER A 119 0.39 7.37 2.86
N ARG A 120 0.68 7.17 1.57
CA ARG A 120 1.34 8.15 0.68
C ARG A 120 2.69 8.64 1.21
N THR A 121 3.34 7.85 2.06
CA THR A 121 4.65 8.17 2.65
C THR A 121 5.67 7.10 2.27
N THR A 122 6.85 7.54 1.86
CA THR A 122 8.01 6.67 1.69
C THR A 122 8.83 6.67 2.96
N TYR A 123 9.05 5.48 3.51
CA TYR A 123 9.92 5.27 4.66
C TYR A 123 11.22 4.61 4.22
N PHE A 124 12.30 5.01 4.89
CA PHE A 124 13.64 4.47 4.74
C PHE A 124 14.05 3.83 6.06
N PHE A 125 14.73 2.70 5.98
CA PHE A 125 15.11 1.92 7.15
C PHE A 125 16.55 1.46 7.04
N VAL A 126 17.23 1.48 8.18
CA VAL A 126 18.54 0.87 8.42
C VAL A 126 18.53 0.15 9.76
N VAL A 127 19.45 -0.80 9.91
CA VAL A 127 19.67 -1.54 11.15
C VAL A 127 21.11 -1.37 11.57
N THR A 128 21.35 -1.23 12.87
CA THR A 128 22.69 -1.33 13.47
C THR A 128 22.72 -2.47 14.48
N ALA A 129 23.91 -3.03 14.69
CA ALA A 129 24.18 -3.93 15.79
C ALA A 129 24.79 -3.15 16.96
N PHE A 130 24.53 -3.59 18.19
CA PHE A 130 25.24 -3.08 19.36
C PHE A 130 25.71 -4.22 20.26
N ASP A 131 26.86 -4.02 20.90
CA ASP A 131 27.49 -4.99 21.80
C ASP A 131 27.03 -4.83 23.26
N VAL A 132 27.47 -5.74 24.13
CA VAL A 132 27.17 -5.71 25.58
C VAL A 132 27.77 -4.50 26.31
N ALA A 133 28.77 -3.84 25.74
CA ALA A 133 29.36 -2.61 26.26
C ALA A 133 28.60 -1.35 25.78
N GLY A 134 27.63 -1.50 24.87
CA GLY A 134 26.84 -0.43 24.30
C GLY A 134 27.46 0.24 23.07
N ASN A 135 28.56 -0.30 22.52
CA ASN A 135 29.12 0.20 21.27
C ASN A 135 28.20 -0.18 20.11
N GLU A 136 27.92 0.77 19.24
CA GLU A 136 27.05 0.58 18.09
C GLU A 136 27.84 0.55 16.79
N SER A 137 27.45 -0.33 15.87
CA SER A 137 28.03 -0.45 14.54
C SER A 137 27.66 0.74 13.65
N GLY A 138 28.26 0.80 12.47
CA GLY A 138 27.71 1.60 11.37
C GLY A 138 26.33 1.08 10.91
N TYR A 139 25.63 1.91 10.13
CA TYR A 139 24.35 1.55 9.52
C TYR A 139 24.50 0.44 8.48
N SER A 140 23.49 -0.44 8.39
CA SER A 140 23.32 -1.37 7.28
C SER A 140 23.13 -0.64 5.95
N ASN A 141 22.99 -1.40 4.86
CA ASN A 141 22.40 -0.84 3.64
C ASN A 141 21.00 -0.30 3.93
N GLU A 142 20.69 0.85 3.35
CA GLU A 142 19.36 1.44 3.41
C GLU A 142 18.39 0.66 2.51
N VAL A 143 17.17 0.46 3.02
CA VAL A 143 16.04 -0.05 2.24
C VAL A 143 14.87 0.91 2.34
N SER A 144 14.00 0.95 1.33
CA SER A 144 12.84 1.83 1.31
C SER A 144 11.53 1.07 1.10
N LYS A 145 10.45 1.64 1.66
CA LYS A 145 9.09 1.15 1.47
C LYS A 145 8.13 2.33 1.34
N SER A 146 7.48 2.40 0.18
CA SER A 146 6.33 3.30 -0.04
C SER A 146 5.05 2.62 0.44
N ILE A 147 4.28 3.33 1.26
CA ILE A 147 2.92 2.94 1.64
C ILE A 147 1.99 3.72 0.72
N TYR A 148 1.21 3.00 -0.10
CA TYR A 148 0.24 3.57 -1.04
C TYR A 148 -1.13 3.48 -0.45
#